data_AF-A0A969VD20-F1
#
_entry.id   AF-A0A969VD20-F1
#
_cell.length_a   1.000
_cell.length_b   1.000
_cell.length_c   1.000
_cell.angle_alpha   90.00
_cell.angle_beta   90.00
_cell.angle_gamma   90.00
#
_symmetry.space_group_name_H-M   'P 1'
#
loop_
_entity.id
_entity.type
_entity.pdbx_description
1 polymer ?
#
loop_
_entity_poly.entity_id
_entity_poly.type
_entity_poly.pdbx_seq_one_letter_code
_entity_poly.pdbx_strand_id
1 'polypeptide(L)' 'MSFLERSIKSTEPRFAPIDALAFQSKNLYNAANYVIRQNFVYGWGYLNYHKMAQFMKSHPAY' A
#
# COMPACT_ATOMS: atom_id res chain seq x y z
N MET A 1 -28.94 1.21 12.99
CA MET A 1 -27.48 0.95 13.06
C MET A 1 -26.82 1.78 11.97
N SER A 2 -26.44 3.02 12.29
CA SER A 2 -25.71 3.88 11.35
C SER A 2 -24.23 3.53 11.47
N PHE A 3 -23.65 2.94 10.41
CA PHE A 3 -22.21 2.88 10.23
C PHE A 3 -21.75 4.31 9.95
N LEU A 4 -21.62 5.11 11.01
CA LEU A 4 -20.86 6.33 10.94
C LEU A 4 -19.39 5.88 10.79
N GLU A 5 -18.96 5.65 9.55
CA GLU A 5 -17.54 5.62 9.23
C GLU A 5 -16.94 6.88 9.87
N ARG A 6 -16.06 6.69 10.85
CA ARG A 6 -15.37 7.79 11.53
C ARG A 6 -14.39 8.39 10.52
N SER A 7 -14.89 9.27 9.65
CA SER A 7 -14.06 10.06 8.77
C SER A 7 -13.30 11.10 9.59
N ILE A 8 -11.99 11.15 9.41
CA ILE A 8 -11.14 12.16 10.04
C ILE A 8 -11.25 13.41 9.18
N LYS A 9 -11.63 14.53 9.81
CA LYS A 9 -11.78 15.80 9.09
C LYS A 9 -10.40 16.37 8.77
N SER A 10 -10.28 17.08 7.64
CA SER A 10 -9.02 17.75 7.24
C SER A 10 -8.49 18.76 8.25
N THR A 11 -9.36 19.29 9.11
CA THR A 11 -9.02 20.22 10.18
C THR A 11 -8.47 19.54 11.44
N GLU A 12 -8.57 18.21 11.56
CA GLU A 12 -8.05 17.49 12.71
C GLU A 12 -6.53 17.34 12.62
N PRO A 13 -5.78 17.51 13.73
CA PRO A 13 -4.32 17.37 13.74
C PRO A 13 -3.81 16.01 13.24
N ARG A 14 -4.64 14.97 13.36
CA ARG A 14 -4.33 13.60 12.92
C ARG A 14 -4.51 13.38 11.42
N PHE A 15 -5.18 14.30 10.71
CA PHE A 15 -5.46 14.14 9.29
C PHE A 15 -4.17 14.08 8.47
N ALA A 16 -3.30 15.08 8.62
CA ALA A 16 -2.05 15.18 7.85
C ALA A 16 -1.15 13.92 7.96
N PRO A 17 -0.85 13.37 9.17
CA PRO A 17 -0.04 12.16 9.25
C PRO A 17 -0.75 10.93 8.66
N ILE A 18 -2.08 10.83 8.78
CA ILE A 18 -2.85 9.70 8.23
C ILE A 18 -2.94 9.78 6.71
N ASP A 19 -3.14 10.98 6.15
CA ASP A 19 -3.14 11.23 4.72
C ASP A 19 -1.78 10.87 4.09
N ALA A 20 -0.68 11.27 4.74
CA ALA A 20 0.67 10.89 4.31
C ALA A 20 0.88 9.36 4.33
N LEU A 21 0.43 8.67 5.38
CA LEU A 21 0.50 7.21 5.47
C LEU A 21 -0.39 6.53 4.42
N ALA A 22 -1.59 7.06 4.14
CA ALA A 22 -2.47 6.54 3.11
C ALA A 22 -1.85 6.68 1.71
N PHE A 23 -1.19 7.82 1.44
CA PHE A 23 -0.46 8.04 0.21
C PHE A 23 0.71 7.05 0.05
N GLN A 24 1.50 6.84 1.10
CA GLN A 24 2.58 5.85 1.12
C GLN A 24 2.05 4.42 0.90
N SER A 25 0.98 4.05 1.60
CA SER A 25 0.31 2.74 1.46
C SER A 25 -0.13 2.47 0.02
N LYS A 26 -0.75 3.46 -0.64
CA LYS A 26 -1.14 3.36 -2.06
C LYS A 26 0.07 3.16 -2.97
N ASN A 27 1.16 3.87 -2.74
CA ASN A 27 2.38 3.72 -3.53
C ASN A 27 3.01 2.33 -3.34
N LEU A 28 3.04 1.83 -2.10
CA LEU A 28 3.54 0.51 -1.78
C LEU A 28 2.69 -0.59 -2.47
N TYR A 29 1.37 -0.45 -2.44
CA TYR A 29 0.44 -1.34 -3.14
C TYR A 29 0.66 -1.32 -4.67
N ASN A 30 0.83 -0.15 -5.25
CA ASN A 30 1.12 0.00 -6.67
C ASN A 30 2.46 -0.66 -7.05
N ALA A 31 3.50 -0.51 -6.23
CA ALA A 31 4.80 -1.15 -6.43
C ALA A 31 4.69 -2.69 -6.37
N ALA A 32 3.99 -3.23 -5.38
CA ALA A 32 3.76 -4.68 -5.28
C ALA A 32 3.02 -5.23 -6.53
N ASN A 33 1.98 -4.52 -6.97
CA ASN A 33 1.23 -4.89 -8.18
C ASN A 33 2.08 -4.83 -9.45
N TYR A 34 2.95 -3.83 -9.56
CA TYR A 34 3.88 -3.75 -10.69
C TYR A 34 4.78 -4.99 -10.75
N VAL A 35 5.36 -5.40 -9.62
CA VAL A 35 6.18 -6.62 -9.54
C VAL A 35 5.39 -7.86 -9.94
N ILE A 36 4.17 -8.03 -9.44
CA ILE A 36 3.32 -9.18 -9.80
C ILE A 36 3.06 -9.23 -11.30
N ARG A 37 2.66 -8.08 -11.89
CA ARG A 37 2.39 -7.99 -13.33
C ARG A 37 3.63 -8.25 -14.16
N GLN A 38 4.78 -7.72 -13.75
CA GLN A 38 6.05 -7.96 -14.41
C GLN A 38 6.38 -9.45 -14.41
N ASN A 39 6.30 -10.14 -13.26
CA ASN A 39 6.59 -11.57 -13.23
C ASN A 39 5.60 -12.39 -14.08
N PHE A 40 4.33 -12.00 -14.13
CA PHE A 40 3.33 -12.64 -14.98
C PHE A 40 3.65 -12.48 -16.47
N VAL A 41 3.86 -11.24 -16.94
CA VAL A 41 4.12 -10.93 -18.35
C VAL A 41 5.36 -11.64 -18.88
N TYR A 42 6.41 -11.75 -18.06
CA TYR A 42 7.67 -12.37 -18.46
C TYR A 42 7.79 -13.85 -18.08
N GLY A 43 6.74 -14.47 -17.51
CA GLY A 43 6.72 -15.90 -17.20
C GLY A 43 7.63 -16.34 -16.05
N TRP A 44 7.99 -15.44 -15.13
CA TRP A 44 8.87 -15.73 -13.99
C TRP A 44 8.15 -16.34 -12.78
N GLY A 45 6.84 -16.58 -12.89
CA GLY A 45 6.00 -17.12 -11.83
C GLY A 45 5.45 -16.04 -10.90
N TYR A 46 5.17 -16.38 -9.64
CA TYR A 46 4.59 -15.45 -8.66
C TYR A 46 5.41 -15.42 -7.38
N LEU A 47 5.65 -14.23 -6.83
CA LEU A 47 6.12 -14.10 -5.45
C LEU A 47 4.96 -14.45 -4.51
N ASN A 48 5.21 -15.36 -3.56
CA ASN A 48 4.25 -15.58 -2.49
C ASN A 48 4.16 -14.34 -1.58
N TYR A 49 3.08 -14.28 -0.80
CA TYR A 49 2.78 -13.13 0.05
C TYR A 49 3.92 -12.76 1.01
N HIS A 50 4.56 -13.76 1.65
CA HIS A 50 5.66 -13.52 2.58
C HIS A 50 6.89 -12.91 1.90
N LYS A 51 7.27 -13.42 0.72
CA LYS A 51 8.38 -12.87 -0.07
C LYS A 51 8.06 -11.46 -0.55
N MET A 52 6.84 -11.21 -1.01
CA MET A 52 6.41 -9.88 -1.42
C MET A 52 6.46 -8.89 -0.24
N ALA A 53 5.93 -9.28 0.92
CA ALA A 53 5.98 -8.45 2.12
C ALA A 53 7.41 -8.14 2.57
N GLN A 54 8.32 -9.12 2.52
CA GLN A 54 9.74 -8.88 2.83
C GLN A 54 10.40 -7.95 1.79
N PHE A 55 10.10 -8.13 0.50
CA PHE A 55 10.62 -7.30 -0.57
C PHE A 55 10.14 -5.84 -0.46
N MET A 56 8.87 -5.63 -0.12
CA MET A 56 8.30 -4.28 0.05
C MET A 56 8.93 -3.50 1.22
N LYS A 57 9.55 -4.16 2.21
CA LYS A 57 10.24 -3.47 3.33
C LYS A 57 11.40 -2.58 2.91
N SER A 58 12.01 -2.83 1.76
CA SER A 58 13.07 -1.97 1.22
C SER A 58 12.55 -0.88 0.29
N HIS A 59 11.24 -0.84 0.02
CA HIS A 59 10.65 0.17 -0.84
C HIS A 59 10.59 1.52 -0.09
N PRO A 60 10.87 2.67 -0.72
CA PRO A 60 10.86 3.99 -0.07
C PRO A 60 9.51 4.43 0.54
N ALA A 61 8.43 3.71 0.23
CA ALA A 61 7.07 4.00 0.71
C ALA A 61 6.61 3.05 1.84
N TYR A 62 7.51 2.22 2.36
CA TYR A 62 7.29 1.37 3.52
C TYR A 62 7.65 2.12 4.80
#